data_AF-A0A7J9YPX1-F1
#
_entry.id   AF-A0A7J9YPX1-F1
#
_cell.length_a   1.000
_cell.length_b   1.000
_cell.length_c   1.000
_cell.angle_alpha   90.00
_cell.angle_beta   90.00
_cell.angle_gamma   90.00
#
_symmetry.space_group_name_H-M   'P 1'
#
loop_
_entity.id
_entity.type
_entity.pdbx_description
1 polymer ?
#
loop_
_entity_poly.entity_id
_entity_poly.type
_entity_poly.pdbx_seq_one_letter_code
_entity_poly.pdbx_strand_id
1 'polypeptide(L)'
;MDRDRKPEYIECLEAADLGELRYLSRFFGLLERDDLVRALGIGDQAVRELEGLEQVIRSARDELMRPMAVEPEELKRVRATADSLLEIGRHEMEAVKVMLDREISDYRPEFSARVECVPPSDDRAHWYFAEIVEIAQREFHYFANPRTYAAWARLRIADRDASTWDDLIVSFHGVGREFRGLIAVTAFYNRYQLGSERGKKDRRRTHSKRISDELFQINYLEDPEQAADRFREWLRGVLTIGLGQWRRGLPAARGT
;
A
#
# COMPACT_ATOMS: atom_id res chain seq x y z
N MET A 1 17.70 -13.66 -30.85
CA MET A 1 18.64 -12.53 -30.82
C MET A 1 19.08 -12.26 -32.24
N ASP A 2 18.86 -11.03 -32.70
CA ASP A 2 19.22 -10.61 -34.05
C ASP A 2 20.74 -10.67 -34.25
N ARG A 3 21.20 -11.09 -35.42
CA ARG A 3 22.61 -11.44 -35.67
C ARG A 3 23.51 -10.21 -35.66
N ASP A 4 22.94 -9.04 -35.89
CA ASP A 4 23.63 -7.76 -36.02
C ASP A 4 23.96 -7.08 -34.68
N ARG A 5 23.26 -7.43 -33.59
CA ARG A 5 23.48 -6.85 -32.25
C ARG A 5 24.35 -7.73 -31.33
N LYS A 6 24.86 -8.83 -31.87
CA LYS A 6 25.74 -9.76 -31.15
C LYS A 6 27.07 -9.13 -30.71
N PRO A 7 27.73 -8.25 -31.49
CA PRO A 7 28.98 -7.61 -31.05
C PRO A 7 28.78 -6.71 -29.82
N GLU A 8 27.74 -5.87 -29.84
CA GLU A 8 27.42 -4.93 -28.74
C GLU A 8 27.04 -5.65 -27.44
N TYR A 9 26.36 -6.79 -27.54
CA TYR A 9 26.09 -7.66 -26.39
C TYR A 9 27.35 -8.26 -25.78
N ILE A 10 28.31 -8.67 -26.63
CA ILE A 10 29.59 -9.23 -26.16
C ILE A 10 30.40 -8.14 -25.44
N GLU A 11 30.44 -6.92 -25.96
CA GLU A 11 31.10 -5.79 -25.29
C GLU A 11 30.45 -5.45 -23.94
N CYS A 12 29.12 -5.54 -23.85
CA CYS A 12 28.40 -5.34 -22.58
C CYS A 12 28.68 -6.44 -21.56
N LEU A 13 28.89 -7.68 -22.01
CA LEU A 13 29.30 -8.80 -21.15
C LEU A 13 30.74 -8.65 -20.66
N GLU A 14 31.66 -8.25 -21.53
CA GLU A 14 33.05 -8.00 -21.15
C GLU A 14 33.15 -6.84 -20.14
N ALA A 15 32.34 -5.78 -20.30
CA ALA A 15 32.24 -4.71 -19.31
C ALA A 15 31.60 -5.18 -18.00
N ALA A 16 30.62 -6.09 -18.05
CA ALA A 16 30.01 -6.69 -16.87
C ALA A 16 30.99 -7.59 -16.09
N ASP A 17 31.86 -8.32 -16.79
CA ASP A 17 32.94 -9.11 -16.19
C ASP A 17 33.98 -8.22 -15.47
N LEU A 18 34.11 -6.96 -15.89
CA LEU A 18 34.89 -5.93 -15.19
C LEU A 18 34.11 -5.23 -14.05
N GLY A 19 32.93 -5.74 -13.68
CA GLY A 19 32.10 -5.27 -12.57
C GLY A 19 31.08 -4.19 -12.95
N GLU A 20 31.02 -3.78 -14.21
CA GLU A 20 30.15 -2.70 -14.69
C GLU A 20 28.83 -3.24 -15.27
N LEU A 21 28.03 -3.90 -14.44
CA LEU A 21 26.75 -4.53 -14.81
C LEU A 21 25.69 -3.57 -15.39
N ARG A 22 25.88 -2.26 -15.20
CA ARG A 22 24.96 -1.22 -15.68
C ARG A 22 24.83 -1.22 -17.20
N TYR A 23 25.89 -1.55 -17.92
CA TYR A 23 25.87 -1.59 -19.39
C TYR A 23 25.01 -2.75 -19.91
N LEU A 24 25.11 -3.91 -19.27
CA LEU A 24 24.33 -5.09 -19.63
C LEU A 24 22.83 -4.90 -19.33
N SER A 25 22.48 -4.33 -18.18
CA SER A 25 21.09 -4.01 -17.84
C SER A 25 20.47 -2.98 -18.80
N ARG A 26 21.25 -1.97 -19.19
CA ARG A 26 20.81 -0.96 -20.17
C ARG A 26 20.61 -1.56 -21.56
N PHE A 27 21.48 -2.48 -21.98
CA PHE A 27 21.35 -3.17 -23.26
C PHE A 27 20.06 -3.99 -23.35
N PHE A 28 19.69 -4.73 -22.29
CA PHE A 28 18.41 -5.45 -22.25
C PHE A 28 17.20 -4.52 -22.25
N GLY A 29 17.25 -3.42 -21.50
CA GLY A 29 16.18 -2.41 -21.52
C GLY A 29 15.97 -1.77 -22.90
N LEU A 30 17.04 -1.61 -23.68
CA LEU A 30 16.96 -1.12 -25.07
C LEU A 30 16.36 -2.16 -26.01
N LEU A 31 16.70 -3.46 -25.85
CA LEU A 31 16.11 -4.53 -26.66
C LEU A 31 14.62 -4.70 -26.40
N GLU A 32 14.19 -4.71 -25.14
CA GLU A 32 12.77 -4.81 -24.78
C GLU A 32 11.97 -3.62 -25.30
N ARG A 33 12.53 -2.41 -25.21
CA ARG A 33 11.92 -1.21 -25.79
C ARG A 33 11.79 -1.31 -27.31
N ASP A 34 12.85 -1.71 -28.01
CA ASP A 34 12.84 -1.79 -29.47
C ASP A 34 11.88 -2.87 -29.99
N ASP A 35 11.68 -3.95 -29.24
CA ASP A 35 10.70 -4.98 -29.54
C ASP A 35 9.26 -4.52 -29.27
N LEU A 36 9.05 -3.74 -28.19
CA LEU A 36 7.77 -3.10 -27.90
C LEU A 36 7.39 -2.07 -28.97
N VAL A 37 8.32 -1.22 -29.38
CA VAL A 37 8.12 -0.18 -30.40
C VAL A 37 7.84 -0.80 -31.77
N ARG A 38 8.54 -1.88 -32.13
CA ARG A 38 8.26 -2.63 -33.37
C ARG A 38 6.91 -3.35 -33.33
N ALA A 39 6.52 -3.90 -32.19
CA ALA A 39 5.20 -4.53 -32.00
C ALA A 39 4.04 -3.53 -32.12
N LEU A 40 4.30 -2.25 -31.84
CA LEU A 40 3.30 -1.18 -31.92
C LEU A 40 3.21 -0.50 -33.30
N GLY A 41 4.12 -0.80 -34.24
CA GLY A 41 3.98 -0.43 -35.66
C GLY A 41 3.95 1.08 -35.96
N ILE A 42 4.52 1.91 -35.09
CA ILE A 42 4.40 3.37 -35.18
C ILE A 42 5.56 3.96 -35.98
N GLY A 43 5.39 4.05 -37.30
CA GLY A 43 6.30 4.77 -38.19
C GLY A 43 5.66 6.05 -38.70
N ASP A 44 5.72 7.13 -37.91
CA ASP A 44 5.76 8.56 -38.36
C ASP A 44 5.76 9.60 -37.21
N GLN A 45 5.85 9.18 -35.94
CA GLN A 45 5.63 10.02 -34.76
C GLN A 45 6.90 10.62 -34.12
N ALA A 46 8.07 10.41 -34.73
CA ALA A 46 9.37 10.63 -34.09
C ALA A 46 9.71 12.11 -33.79
N VAL A 47 9.19 13.07 -34.57
CA VAL A 47 9.53 14.49 -34.39
C VAL A 47 8.73 15.15 -33.26
N ARG A 48 7.48 14.70 -33.01
CA ARG A 48 6.65 15.20 -31.89
C ARG A 48 7.00 14.53 -30.56
N GLU A 49 7.55 13.32 -30.58
CA GLU A 49 8.01 12.62 -29.38
C GLU A 49 9.33 13.16 -28.82
N LEU A 50 10.23 13.70 -29.65
CA LEU A 50 11.50 14.27 -29.18
C LEU A 50 11.30 15.53 -28.32
N GLU A 51 10.34 16.39 -28.67
CA GLU A 51 9.94 17.53 -27.83
C GLU A 51 9.31 17.06 -26.51
N GLY A 52 8.54 15.96 -26.54
CA GLY A 52 8.00 15.31 -25.33
C GLY A 52 9.09 14.68 -24.46
N LEU A 53 10.08 14.01 -25.07
CA LEU A 53 11.15 13.32 -24.36
C LEU A 53 12.11 14.31 -23.70
N GLU A 54 12.52 15.37 -24.39
CA GLU A 54 13.35 16.42 -23.78
C GLU A 54 12.62 17.13 -22.65
N GLN A 55 11.32 17.38 -22.80
CA GLN A 55 10.52 17.98 -21.75
C GLN A 55 10.39 17.06 -20.52
N VAL A 56 10.18 15.76 -20.74
CA VAL A 56 10.17 14.74 -19.67
C VAL A 56 11.53 14.65 -18.98
N ILE A 57 12.63 14.69 -19.73
CA ILE A 57 14.01 14.67 -19.18
C ILE A 57 14.30 15.94 -18.39
N ARG A 58 13.83 17.11 -18.84
CA ARG A 58 13.97 18.38 -18.10
C ARG A 58 13.13 18.36 -16.83
N SER A 59 11.89 17.89 -16.88
CA SER A 59 11.06 17.71 -15.69
C SER A 59 11.70 16.73 -14.69
N ALA A 60 12.25 15.61 -15.16
CA ALA A 60 12.98 14.67 -14.31
C ALA A 60 14.26 15.29 -13.72
N ARG A 61 15.01 16.09 -14.49
CA ARG A 61 16.18 16.83 -14.00
C ARG A 61 15.78 17.85 -12.94
N ASP A 62 14.73 18.63 -13.17
CA ASP A 62 14.26 19.65 -12.23
C ASP A 62 13.73 19.01 -10.94
N GLU A 63 13.12 17.83 -11.04
CA GLU A 63 12.70 17.00 -9.91
C GLU A 63 13.91 16.42 -9.13
N LEU A 64 14.98 16.03 -9.83
CA LEU A 64 16.24 15.57 -9.23
C LEU A 64 17.08 16.72 -8.62
N MET A 65 16.91 17.94 -9.12
CA MET A 65 17.66 19.14 -8.70
C MET A 65 16.96 19.92 -7.59
N ARG A 66 15.71 19.57 -7.23
CA ARG A 66 15.06 20.12 -6.03
C ARG A 66 15.93 19.80 -4.80
N PRO A 67 16.13 20.76 -3.88
CA PRO A 67 16.88 20.51 -2.65
C PRO A 67 16.35 19.24 -1.97
N MET A 68 17.26 18.30 -1.66
CA MET A 68 16.90 17.03 -1.02
C MET A 68 16.30 17.21 0.38
N ALA A 69 16.40 18.42 0.94
CA ALA A 69 15.74 18.82 2.16
C ALA A 69 14.33 19.32 1.84
N VAL A 70 13.32 18.56 2.29
CA VAL A 70 11.92 18.97 2.23
C VAL A 70 11.67 20.00 3.32
N GLU A 71 10.99 21.08 2.98
CA GLU A 71 10.76 22.17 3.92
C GLU A 71 9.85 21.72 5.07
N PRO A 72 10.03 22.23 6.30
CA PRO A 72 9.18 21.84 7.44
C PRO A 72 7.68 22.02 7.19
N GLU A 73 7.30 23.04 6.41
CA GLU A 73 5.90 23.28 6.03
C GLU A 73 5.34 22.25 5.06
N GLU A 74 6.16 21.73 4.14
CA GLU A 74 5.77 20.66 3.22
C GLU A 74 5.54 19.35 4.00
N LEU A 75 6.41 19.05 4.96
CA LEU A 75 6.24 17.90 5.87
C LEU A 75 4.98 18.03 6.74
N LYS A 76 4.65 19.24 7.21
CA LYS A 76 3.40 19.49 7.93
C LYS A 76 2.18 19.28 7.03
N ARG A 77 2.24 19.75 5.78
CA ARG A 77 1.13 19.61 4.82
C ARG A 77 0.79 18.15 4.54
N VAL A 78 1.76 17.31 4.20
CA VAL A 78 1.48 15.89 3.92
C VAL A 78 0.95 15.15 5.15
N ARG A 79 1.42 15.50 6.35
CA ARG A 79 0.90 14.94 7.60
C ARG A 79 -0.55 15.35 7.86
N ALA A 80 -0.88 16.62 7.64
CA ALA A 80 -2.25 17.11 7.76
C ALA A 80 -3.19 16.42 6.75
N THR A 81 -2.73 16.21 5.52
CA THR A 81 -3.47 15.41 4.53
C THR A 81 -3.67 13.97 5.04
N ALA A 82 -2.62 13.31 5.53
CA ALA A 82 -2.71 11.95 6.07
C ALA A 82 -3.70 11.85 7.25
N ASP A 83 -3.68 12.81 8.17
CA ASP A 83 -4.60 12.88 9.31
C ASP A 83 -6.06 13.04 8.83
N SER A 84 -6.29 13.85 7.80
CA SER A 84 -7.62 14.00 7.18
C SER A 84 -8.10 12.69 6.53
N LEU A 85 -7.21 12.00 5.79
CA LEU A 85 -7.52 10.71 5.19
C LEU A 85 -7.78 9.62 6.24
N LEU A 86 -7.06 9.64 7.37
CA LEU A 86 -7.31 8.74 8.49
C LEU A 86 -8.73 8.91 9.03
N GLU A 87 -9.20 10.14 9.20
CA GLU A 87 -10.57 10.42 9.65
C GLU A 87 -11.64 10.02 8.61
N ILE A 88 -11.36 10.19 7.31
CA ILE A 88 -12.19 9.62 6.25
C ILE A 88 -12.25 8.09 6.41
N GLY A 89 -11.11 7.45 6.65
CA GLY A 89 -11.02 6.02 6.91
C GLY A 89 -11.88 5.56 8.08
N ARG A 90 -11.81 6.28 9.19
CA ARG A 90 -12.62 6.04 10.39
C ARG A 90 -14.11 6.13 10.08
N HIS A 91 -14.56 7.20 9.42
CA HIS A 91 -15.98 7.42 9.08
C HIS A 91 -16.54 6.34 8.15
N GLU A 92 -15.81 5.95 7.11
CA GLU A 92 -16.24 4.90 6.19
C GLU A 92 -16.32 3.53 6.91
N MET A 93 -15.37 3.23 7.80
CA MET A 93 -15.44 2.02 8.64
C MET A 93 -16.61 2.05 9.62
N GLU A 94 -16.95 3.21 10.17
CA GLU A 94 -18.12 3.38 11.05
C GLU A 94 -19.44 3.20 10.29
N ALA A 95 -19.53 3.70 9.06
CA ALA A 95 -20.67 3.42 8.19
C ALA A 95 -20.82 1.92 7.93
N VAL A 96 -19.71 1.21 7.65
CA VAL A 96 -19.71 -0.25 7.54
C VAL A 96 -20.13 -0.93 8.84
N LYS A 97 -19.65 -0.48 9.99
CA LYS A 97 -20.06 -0.99 11.31
C LYS A 97 -21.58 -0.88 11.49
N VAL A 98 -22.18 0.27 11.17
CA VAL A 98 -23.64 0.47 11.26
C VAL A 98 -24.39 -0.52 10.36
N MET A 99 -23.90 -0.76 9.14
CA MET A 99 -24.50 -1.76 8.25
C MET A 99 -24.36 -3.18 8.81
N LEU A 100 -23.19 -3.55 9.33
CA LEU A 100 -22.97 -4.86 9.95
C LEU A 100 -23.88 -5.07 11.16
N ASP A 101 -24.07 -4.05 11.99
CA ASP A 101 -24.94 -4.18 13.16
C ASP A 101 -26.38 -4.40 12.75
N ARG A 102 -26.90 -3.57 11.82
CA ARG A 102 -28.27 -3.67 11.31
C ARG A 102 -28.56 -5.00 10.63
N GLU A 103 -27.65 -5.48 9.79
CA GLU A 103 -27.90 -6.65 8.95
C GLU A 103 -27.55 -7.97 9.66
N ILE A 104 -26.76 -7.92 10.74
CA ILE A 104 -26.20 -9.12 11.37
C ILE A 104 -26.34 -9.09 12.89
N SER A 105 -25.71 -8.13 13.58
CA SER A 105 -25.67 -8.11 15.04
C SER A 105 -27.08 -8.04 15.67
N ASP A 106 -28.03 -7.36 15.01
CA ASP A 106 -29.42 -7.26 15.45
C ASP A 106 -30.15 -8.62 15.49
N TYR A 107 -29.74 -9.58 14.65
CA TYR A 107 -30.33 -10.93 14.59
C TYR A 107 -29.42 -12.01 15.19
N ARG A 108 -28.11 -11.74 15.28
CA ARG A 108 -27.05 -12.63 15.73
C ARG A 108 -26.16 -11.87 16.71
N PRO A 109 -26.61 -11.68 17.96
CA PRO A 109 -25.95 -10.81 18.92
C PRO A 109 -24.53 -11.27 19.27
N GLU A 110 -24.18 -12.54 19.05
CA GLU A 110 -22.81 -13.06 19.20
C GLU A 110 -21.81 -12.36 18.28
N PHE A 111 -22.27 -11.78 17.16
CA PHE A 111 -21.47 -10.89 16.33
C PHE A 111 -21.47 -9.48 16.89
N SER A 112 -20.33 -8.80 16.77
CA SER A 112 -20.24 -7.38 17.09
C SER A 112 -19.15 -6.70 16.27
N ALA A 113 -19.44 -5.52 15.74
CA ALA A 113 -18.46 -4.70 15.05
C ALA A 113 -17.97 -3.55 15.94
N ARG A 114 -16.68 -3.20 15.84
CA ARG A 114 -16.07 -2.05 16.53
C ARG A 114 -15.07 -1.36 15.62
N VAL A 115 -15.10 -0.04 15.60
CA VAL A 115 -14.07 0.77 14.94
C VAL A 115 -13.14 1.37 15.98
N GLU A 116 -11.84 1.33 15.69
CA GLU A 116 -10.81 2.03 16.44
C GLU A 116 -9.95 2.82 15.47
N CYS A 117 -9.65 4.06 15.83
CA CYS A 117 -8.75 4.93 15.10
C CYS A 117 -7.65 5.37 16.07
N VAL A 118 -6.40 5.36 15.61
CA VAL A 118 -5.24 5.69 16.41
C VAL A 118 -4.37 6.69 15.63
N PRO A 119 -4.26 7.93 16.12
CA PRO A 119 -3.45 8.97 15.48
C PRO A 119 -1.96 8.78 15.79
N PRO A 120 -1.06 9.53 15.11
CA PRO A 120 0.39 9.41 15.31
C PRO A 120 0.91 9.73 16.70
N SER A 121 0.17 10.47 17.51
CA SER A 121 0.56 10.85 18.87
C SER A 121 0.31 9.74 19.91
N ASP A 122 -0.38 8.67 19.55
CA ASP A 122 -0.77 7.60 20.48
C ASP A 122 0.27 6.48 20.48
N ASP A 123 0.63 5.96 21.66
CA ASP A 123 1.62 4.89 21.84
C ASP A 123 1.28 3.61 21.03
N ARG A 124 -0.01 3.41 20.71
CA ARG A 124 -0.52 2.28 19.94
C ARG A 124 -0.29 2.42 18.44
N ALA A 125 0.19 3.57 17.95
CA ALA A 125 0.45 3.81 16.54
C ALA A 125 1.38 2.75 15.91
N HIS A 126 2.27 2.15 16.71
CA HIS A 126 3.24 1.15 16.26
C HIS A 126 2.81 -0.31 16.43
N TRP A 127 1.56 -0.58 16.83
CA TRP A 127 1.07 -1.96 17.04
C TRP A 127 1.25 -2.88 15.83
N TYR A 128 1.18 -2.32 14.62
CA TYR A 128 1.28 -3.07 13.37
C TYR A 128 2.65 -2.93 12.68
N PHE A 129 3.69 -2.51 13.42
CA PHE A 129 5.02 -2.29 12.87
C PHE A 129 5.54 -3.48 12.04
N ALA A 130 5.39 -4.70 12.57
CA ALA A 130 5.89 -5.91 11.92
C ALA A 130 5.18 -6.17 10.58
N GLU A 131 3.85 -6.11 10.55
CA GLU A 131 3.06 -6.26 9.33
C GLU A 131 3.38 -5.18 8.28
N ILE A 132 3.50 -3.93 8.72
CA ILE A 132 3.84 -2.80 7.84
C ILE A 132 5.20 -3.02 7.18
N VAL A 133 6.22 -3.39 7.96
CA VAL A 133 7.57 -3.63 7.44
C VAL A 133 7.60 -4.83 6.51
N GLU A 134 6.91 -5.92 6.86
CA GLU A 134 6.82 -7.12 6.03
C GLU A 134 6.19 -6.79 4.67
N ILE A 135 5.03 -6.13 4.65
CA ILE A 135 4.33 -5.74 3.42
C ILE A 135 5.21 -4.79 2.58
N ALA A 136 5.80 -3.77 3.21
CA ALA A 136 6.63 -2.79 2.51
C ALA A 136 7.84 -3.43 1.82
N GLN A 137 8.54 -4.35 2.50
CA GLN A 137 9.77 -4.95 1.97
C GLN A 137 9.50 -6.08 0.98
N ARG A 138 8.55 -6.96 1.29
CA ARG A 138 8.32 -8.19 0.52
C ARG A 138 7.44 -7.97 -0.70
N GLU A 139 6.45 -7.10 -0.59
CA GLU A 139 5.42 -6.94 -1.63
C GLU A 139 5.64 -5.68 -2.48
N PHE A 140 6.08 -4.59 -1.86
CA PHE A 140 6.20 -3.29 -2.54
C PHE A 140 7.65 -2.77 -2.64
N HIS A 141 8.62 -3.53 -2.13
CA HIS A 141 10.05 -3.27 -2.24
C HIS A 141 10.52 -1.86 -1.81
N TYR A 142 9.93 -1.29 -0.75
CA TYR A 142 10.39 -0.03 -0.13
C TYR A 142 10.66 -0.16 1.37
N PHE A 143 11.31 0.86 1.93
CA PHE A 143 11.54 0.96 3.38
C PHE A 143 10.38 1.69 4.07
N ALA A 144 9.62 0.97 4.90
CA ALA A 144 8.64 1.62 5.78
C ALA A 144 9.35 2.39 6.90
N ASN A 145 8.86 3.59 7.20
CA ASN A 145 9.37 4.47 8.24
C ASN A 145 8.26 4.93 9.20
N PRO A 146 7.71 4.01 9.99
CA PRO A 146 6.67 4.31 10.97
C PRO A 146 7.15 5.26 12.07
N ARG A 147 8.47 5.46 12.26
CA ARG A 147 9.00 6.42 13.24
C ARG A 147 8.68 7.87 12.91
N THR A 148 8.52 8.18 11.62
CA THR A 148 8.34 9.57 11.15
C THR A 148 6.88 9.95 11.00
N TYR A 149 6.03 8.96 10.74
CA TYR A 149 4.59 9.03 10.79
C TYR A 149 4.08 7.59 10.90
N ALA A 150 3.14 7.34 11.81
CA ALA A 150 2.43 6.07 11.92
C ALA A 150 1.02 6.35 12.41
N ALA A 151 0.00 5.86 11.73
CA ALA A 151 -1.38 5.93 12.19
C ALA A 151 -2.14 4.74 11.64
N TRP A 152 -3.30 4.43 12.21
CA TRP A 152 -4.15 3.39 11.66
C TRP A 152 -5.62 3.53 12.07
N ALA A 153 -6.49 3.07 11.18
CA ALA A 153 -7.89 2.82 11.46
C ALA A 153 -8.15 1.31 11.32
N ARG A 154 -9.04 0.78 12.17
CA ARG A 154 -9.36 -0.64 12.23
C ARG A 154 -10.85 -0.86 12.40
N LEU A 155 -11.41 -1.71 11.55
CA LEU A 155 -12.70 -2.35 11.77
C LEU A 155 -12.47 -3.75 12.32
N ARG A 156 -12.93 -4.00 13.54
CA ARG A 156 -12.94 -5.32 14.18
C ARG A 156 -14.34 -5.92 14.11
N ILE A 157 -14.44 -7.17 13.67
CA ILE A 157 -15.66 -7.97 13.72
C ILE A 157 -15.38 -9.18 14.61
N ALA A 158 -16.05 -9.27 15.75
CA ALA A 158 -15.92 -10.39 16.68
C ALA A 158 -17.08 -11.37 16.52
N ASP A 159 -16.77 -12.66 16.61
CA ASP A 159 -17.72 -13.77 16.74
C ASP A 159 -17.44 -14.41 18.11
N ARG A 160 -18.35 -14.16 19.06
CA ARG A 160 -18.18 -14.62 20.44
C ARG A 160 -18.39 -16.12 20.59
N ASP A 161 -19.19 -16.74 19.74
CA ASP A 161 -19.45 -18.18 19.78
C ASP A 161 -18.23 -18.96 19.27
N ALA A 162 -17.62 -18.51 18.18
CA ALA A 162 -16.39 -19.09 17.65
C ALA A 162 -15.14 -18.66 18.45
N SER A 163 -15.27 -17.69 19.37
CA SER A 163 -14.15 -17.08 20.08
C SER A 163 -13.08 -16.54 19.12
N THR A 164 -13.52 -15.97 18.00
CA THR A 164 -12.67 -15.39 16.96
C THR A 164 -12.95 -13.91 16.79
N TRP A 165 -11.97 -13.17 16.28
CA TRP A 165 -12.21 -11.84 15.73
C TRP A 165 -11.33 -11.59 14.51
N ASP A 166 -11.87 -10.76 13.63
CA ASP A 166 -11.28 -10.36 12.38
C ASP A 166 -11.05 -8.86 12.41
N ASP A 167 -9.82 -8.46 12.11
CA ASP A 167 -9.42 -7.08 12.00
C ASP A 167 -9.16 -6.76 10.52
N LEU A 168 -9.85 -5.74 10.01
CA LEU A 168 -9.50 -5.05 8.77
C LEU A 168 -8.78 -3.77 9.17
N ILE A 169 -7.50 -3.66 8.82
CA ILE A 169 -6.64 -2.54 9.20
C ILE A 169 -6.29 -1.74 7.96
N VAL A 170 -6.38 -0.41 8.07
CA VAL A 170 -5.79 0.56 7.14
C VAL A 170 -4.75 1.33 7.93
N SER A 171 -3.48 1.22 7.54
CA SER A 171 -2.35 1.80 8.26
C SER A 171 -1.58 2.76 7.37
N PHE A 172 -1.22 3.90 7.95
CA PHE A 172 -0.46 4.96 7.34
C PHE A 172 0.95 4.97 7.93
N HIS A 173 1.98 5.13 7.09
CA HIS A 173 3.35 5.25 7.55
C HIS A 173 4.23 6.04 6.58
N GLY A 174 5.27 6.66 7.11
CA GLY A 174 6.29 7.32 6.28
C GLY A 174 7.02 6.32 5.38
N VAL A 175 7.54 6.80 4.25
CA VAL A 175 8.32 6.00 3.29
C VAL A 175 9.78 6.47 3.25
N GLY A 176 10.70 5.51 3.12
CA GLY A 176 12.13 5.76 2.95
C GLY A 176 12.91 5.78 4.28
N ARG A 177 14.23 5.58 4.20
CA ARG A 177 15.11 5.65 5.39
C ARG A 177 15.12 7.04 6.01
N GLU A 178 14.99 8.05 5.17
CA GLU A 178 14.77 9.45 5.54
C GLU A 178 13.37 9.85 5.07
N PHE A 179 12.63 10.58 5.91
CA PHE A 179 11.28 11.01 5.56
C PHE A 179 11.35 12.24 4.66
N ARG A 180 10.93 12.07 3.40
CA ARG A 180 10.95 13.11 2.36
C ARG A 180 9.53 13.51 1.93
N GLY A 181 8.61 13.49 2.89
CA GLY A 181 7.24 13.92 2.65
C GLY A 181 6.40 12.96 1.80
N LEU A 182 6.74 11.67 1.80
CA LEU A 182 5.94 10.60 1.19
C LEU A 182 5.35 9.72 2.30
N ILE A 183 4.03 9.58 2.31
CA ILE A 183 3.30 8.69 3.21
C ILE A 183 2.60 7.63 2.38
N ALA A 184 2.78 6.37 2.76
CA ALA A 184 2.09 5.23 2.19
C ALA A 184 0.95 4.79 3.11
N VAL A 185 -0.09 4.22 2.51
CA VAL A 185 -1.22 3.61 3.19
C VAL A 185 -1.36 2.18 2.72
N THR A 186 -1.27 1.24 3.66
CA THR A 186 -1.43 -0.19 3.42
C THR A 186 -2.68 -0.71 4.09
N ALA A 187 -3.28 -1.74 3.51
CA ALA A 187 -4.43 -2.40 4.10
C ALA A 187 -4.23 -3.91 4.18
N PHE A 188 -4.54 -4.48 5.33
CA PHE A 188 -4.39 -5.90 5.60
C PHE A 188 -5.45 -6.42 6.57
N TYR A 189 -5.65 -7.72 6.51
CA TYR A 189 -6.64 -8.49 7.22
C TYR A 189 -5.95 -9.46 8.17
N ASN A 190 -6.34 -9.44 9.44
CA ASN A 190 -5.85 -10.38 10.43
C ASN A 190 -7.03 -11.11 11.08
N ARG A 191 -6.96 -12.44 11.15
CA ARG A 191 -7.85 -13.25 11.98
C ARG A 191 -7.14 -13.70 13.24
N TYR A 192 -7.86 -13.67 14.33
CA TYR A 192 -7.41 -14.18 15.61
C TYR A 192 -8.42 -15.13 16.23
N GLN A 193 -7.93 -16.02 17.07
CA GLN A 193 -8.73 -16.93 17.89
C GLN A 193 -8.20 -16.91 19.32
N LEU A 194 -9.09 -16.97 20.30
CA LEU A 194 -8.68 -17.21 21.69
C LEU A 194 -8.15 -18.65 21.80
N GLY A 195 -6.94 -18.80 22.33
CA GLY A 195 -6.38 -20.11 22.67
C GLY A 195 -7.15 -20.78 23.81
N SER A 196 -7.21 -22.11 23.79
CA SER A 196 -7.94 -22.93 24.78
C SER A 196 -7.05 -23.50 25.89
N GLU A 197 -5.76 -23.14 25.97
CA GLU A 197 -4.91 -23.64 27.05
C GLU A 197 -5.28 -22.98 28.39
N ARG A 198 -5.69 -23.84 29.33
CA ARG A 198 -6.20 -23.51 30.67
C ARG A 198 -5.45 -22.31 31.29
N GLY A 199 -6.14 -21.18 31.37
CA GLY A 199 -5.74 -20.04 32.21
C GLY A 199 -4.96 -18.92 31.53
N LYS A 200 -4.55 -19.06 30.26
CA LYS A 200 -3.97 -17.95 29.48
C LYS A 200 -4.92 -17.53 28.37
N LYS A 201 -5.35 -16.26 28.39
CA LYS A 201 -6.04 -15.61 27.25
C LYS A 201 -5.04 -15.34 26.12
N ASP A 202 -4.34 -16.37 25.66
CA ASP A 202 -3.38 -16.21 24.57
C ASP A 202 -4.15 -16.00 23.26
N ARG A 203 -3.85 -14.89 22.60
CA ARG A 203 -4.47 -14.49 21.33
C ARG A 203 -3.60 -15.04 20.22
N ARG A 204 -4.08 -16.04 19.48
CA ARG A 204 -3.36 -16.59 18.34
C ARG A 204 -3.82 -15.91 17.06
N ARG A 205 -2.92 -15.25 16.34
CA ARG A 205 -3.17 -14.83 14.94
C ARG A 205 -3.15 -16.09 14.08
N THR A 206 -4.29 -16.43 13.47
CA THR A 206 -4.46 -17.65 12.68
C THR A 206 -4.36 -17.40 11.18
N HIS A 207 -4.61 -16.17 10.74
CA HIS A 207 -4.51 -15.78 9.34
C HIS A 207 -4.08 -14.31 9.25
N SER A 208 -3.22 -13.99 8.28
CA SER A 208 -2.86 -12.63 7.94
C SER A 208 -2.73 -12.52 6.42
N LYS A 209 -3.39 -11.54 5.82
CA LYS A 209 -3.37 -11.36 4.37
C LYS A 209 -3.51 -9.89 4.01
N ARG A 210 -2.73 -9.45 3.03
CA ARG A 210 -2.92 -8.13 2.41
C ARG A 210 -4.29 -8.06 1.73
N ILE A 211 -4.94 -6.90 1.82
CA ILE A 211 -6.27 -6.70 1.22
C ILE A 211 -6.18 -6.07 -0.16
N SER A 212 -5.25 -5.13 -0.37
CA SER A 212 -5.11 -4.39 -1.64
C SER A 212 -3.84 -4.79 -2.38
N ASP A 213 -3.96 -5.01 -3.68
CA ASP A 213 -2.80 -5.22 -4.54
C ASP A 213 -2.02 -3.94 -4.86
N GLU A 214 -2.69 -2.80 -4.69
CA GLU A 214 -2.15 -1.47 -4.92
C GLU A 214 -1.83 -0.75 -3.60
N LEU A 215 -0.69 -0.08 -3.58
CA LEU A 215 -0.28 0.82 -2.51
C LEU A 215 -0.92 2.19 -2.74
N PHE A 216 -1.62 2.72 -1.74
CA PHE A 216 -2.03 4.11 -1.78
C PHE A 216 -0.90 4.97 -1.22
N GLN A 217 -0.57 6.07 -1.89
CA GLN A 217 0.50 6.98 -1.49
C GLN A 217 0.06 8.43 -1.66
N ILE A 218 0.58 9.31 -0.81
CA ILE A 218 0.38 10.76 -0.86
C ILE A 218 1.69 11.48 -0.59
N ASN A 219 1.84 12.65 -1.20
CA ASN A 219 2.94 13.56 -0.94
C ASN A 219 2.44 15.00 -0.72
N TYR A 220 3.34 15.93 -0.46
CA TYR A 220 3.02 17.33 -0.15
C TYR A 220 2.65 18.18 -1.38
N LEU A 221 2.82 17.66 -2.61
CA LEU A 221 2.48 18.33 -3.86
C LEU A 221 1.05 18.03 -4.30
N GLU A 222 0.47 16.92 -3.82
CA GLU A 222 -0.90 16.53 -4.14
C GLU A 222 -1.91 17.45 -3.43
N ASP A 223 -2.95 17.82 -4.16
CA ASP A 223 -4.07 18.56 -3.60
C ASP A 223 -4.83 17.69 -2.58
N PRO A 224 -5.13 18.18 -1.37
CA PRO A 224 -5.78 17.38 -0.33
C PRO A 224 -7.17 16.85 -0.73
N GLU A 225 -7.94 17.58 -1.53
CA GLU A 225 -9.27 17.13 -1.97
C GLU A 225 -9.15 16.01 -3.00
N GLN A 226 -8.23 16.14 -3.96
CA GLN A 226 -7.92 15.06 -4.92
C GLN A 226 -7.43 13.79 -4.22
N ALA A 227 -6.55 13.94 -3.23
CA ALA A 227 -6.10 12.83 -2.40
C ALA A 227 -7.27 12.16 -1.67
N ALA A 228 -8.22 12.96 -1.15
CA ALA A 228 -9.41 12.45 -0.47
C ALA A 228 -10.31 11.63 -1.39
N ASP A 229 -10.56 12.09 -2.62
CA ASP A 229 -11.42 11.40 -3.57
C ASP A 229 -10.83 10.05 -4.00
N ARG A 230 -9.54 10.05 -4.37
CA ARG A 230 -8.81 8.83 -4.71
C ARG A 230 -8.74 7.87 -3.51
N PHE A 231 -8.58 8.40 -2.30
CA PHE A 231 -8.56 7.60 -1.09
C PHE A 231 -9.90 6.92 -0.82
N ARG A 232 -11.03 7.62 -1.00
CA ARG A 232 -12.36 7.03 -0.82
C ARG A 232 -12.61 5.88 -1.80
N GLU A 233 -12.22 6.06 -3.07
CA GLU A 233 -12.34 5.01 -4.08
C GLU A 233 -11.50 3.78 -3.70
N TRP A 234 -10.22 3.98 -3.39
CA TRP A 234 -9.31 2.93 -2.96
C TRP A 234 -9.81 2.22 -1.69
N LEU A 235 -10.25 2.98 -0.69
CA LEU A 235 -10.74 2.45 0.59
C LEU A 235 -12.00 1.63 0.41
N ARG A 236 -12.92 2.03 -0.48
CA ARG A 236 -14.11 1.23 -0.79
C ARG A 236 -13.72 -0.14 -1.36
N GLY A 237 -12.72 -0.18 -2.24
CA GLY A 237 -12.15 -1.43 -2.75
C GLY A 237 -11.58 -2.30 -1.63
N VAL A 238 -10.76 -1.71 -0.76
CA VAL A 238 -10.19 -2.37 0.43
C VAL A 238 -11.28 -2.96 1.32
N LEU A 239 -12.28 -2.17 1.73
CA LEU A 239 -13.34 -2.64 2.62
C LEU A 239 -14.14 -3.77 1.98
N THR A 240 -14.43 -3.68 0.68
CA THR A 240 -15.13 -4.72 -0.07
C THR A 240 -14.36 -6.04 -0.06
N ILE A 241 -13.07 -6.01 -0.38
CA ILE A 241 -12.23 -7.22 -0.40
C ILE A 241 -12.08 -7.79 1.02
N GLY A 242 -11.85 -6.93 2.02
CA GLY A 242 -11.70 -7.32 3.42
C GLY A 242 -12.96 -8.00 3.97
N LEU A 243 -14.14 -7.41 3.74
CA LEU A 243 -15.42 -8.01 4.13
C LEU A 243 -15.69 -9.31 3.37
N GLY A 244 -15.27 -9.40 2.11
CA GLY A 244 -15.30 -10.64 1.33
C GLY A 244 -14.40 -11.75 1.90
N GLN A 245 -13.24 -11.39 2.50
CA GLN A 245 -12.41 -12.34 3.24
C GLN A 245 -13.09 -12.80 4.52
N TRP A 246 -13.60 -11.85 5.32
CA TRP A 246 -14.37 -12.14 6.53
C TRP A 246 -15.55 -13.10 6.26
N ARG A 247 -16.38 -12.79 5.25
CA ARG A 247 -17.52 -13.63 4.84
C ARG A 247 -17.12 -15.05 4.50
N ARG A 248 -16.03 -15.24 3.76
CA ARG A 248 -15.51 -16.58 3.40
C ARG A 248 -15.01 -17.37 4.61
N GLY A 249 -14.61 -16.67 5.67
CA GLY A 249 -14.17 -17.27 6.91
C GLY A 249 -15.29 -17.56 7.91
N LEU A 250 -16.55 -17.24 7.60
CA LEU A 250 -17.69 -17.61 8.46
C LEU A 250 -17.87 -19.13 8.46
N PRO A 251 -18.25 -19.73 9.59
CA PRO A 251 -18.60 -21.15 9.62
C PRO A 251 -19.78 -21.41 8.68
N ALA A 252 -19.75 -22.54 7.98
CA ALA A 252 -20.89 -22.96 7.16
C ALA A 252 -22.15 -23.00 8.04
N ALA A 253 -23.28 -22.50 7.51
CA ALA A 253 -24.55 -22.57 8.21
C ALA A 253 -24.82 -24.03 8.56
N ARG A 254 -24.87 -24.34 9.86
CA ARG A 254 -25.35 -25.65 10.30
C ARG A 254 -26.83 -25.68 9.93
N GLY A 255 -27.16 -26.51 8.94
CA GLY A 255 -28.55 -26.75 8.55
C GLY A 255 -29.38 -27.06 9.79
N THR A 256 -30.51 -26.37 9.91
CA THR A 256 -31.57 -26.71 10.86
C THR A 256 -32.32 -27.93 10.37
#